data_AF-W1PIG6-F1
#
_entry.id   AF-W1PIG6-F1
#
_cell.length_a   1.000
_cell.length_b   1.000
_cell.length_c   1.000
_cell.angle_alpha   90.00
_cell.angle_beta   90.00
_cell.angle_gamma   90.00
#
_symmetry.space_group_name_H-M   'P 1'
#
loop_
_entity.id
_entity.type
_entity.pdbx_description
1 polymer ?
#
loop_
_entity_poly.entity_id
_entity_poly.type
_entity_poly.pdbx_seq_one_letter_code
_entity_poly.pdbx_strand_id
1 'polypeptide(L)'
;MSPTLVHVQGNSKLCGGTRAMTLPACPTTQGNNMLCGATSAMVNLTACTNHMLELRKKKSEGGITLTAPVTREYKKLSYDELFIATDGYNAVNLISFGSFGSVYMGTLGKGNVVAVKVLHLKCNRDLKSFTAECKALSNIRHINLVKFITCCSSRGLIGNDFKALVFEFMPNGSLDMWLHPSTHSNSLNLNFLQKLSIGIDEASTIDYLHHDCATRTLHCDLKPGNILLDQNMVANVGDFGLARLLSPIDQENQSSTLGTKRIHRLHPSRSVNKPKLARLAHNETSLSNII
;
A
#
# COMPACT_ATOMS: atom_id res chain seq x y z
N MET A 1 -17.55 -2.65 73.64
CA MET A 1 -17.78 -3.57 72.51
C MET A 1 -16.45 -4.22 72.17
N SER A 2 -16.30 -5.52 72.44
CA SER A 2 -15.07 -6.26 72.16
C SER A 2 -14.92 -6.49 70.65
N PRO A 3 -13.72 -6.31 70.06
CA PRO A 3 -13.52 -6.57 68.63
C PRO A 3 -13.60 -8.07 68.36
N THR A 4 -14.51 -8.47 67.47
CA THR A 4 -14.61 -9.84 66.98
C THR A 4 -13.38 -10.17 66.14
N LEU A 5 -12.57 -11.12 66.60
CA LEU A 5 -11.35 -11.56 65.93
C LEU A 5 -11.76 -12.47 64.75
N VAL A 6 -11.55 -11.99 63.53
CA VAL A 6 -11.88 -12.74 62.31
C VAL A 6 -10.68 -13.60 61.92
N HIS A 7 -10.81 -14.91 62.08
CA HIS A 7 -9.79 -15.88 61.70
C HIS A 7 -10.05 -16.41 60.28
N VAL A 8 -9.16 -16.11 59.33
CA VAL A 8 -9.27 -16.56 57.93
C VAL A 8 -8.37 -17.78 57.72
N GLN A 9 -8.96 -18.97 57.65
CA GLN A 9 -8.22 -20.23 57.43
C GLN A 9 -8.25 -20.63 55.95
N GLY A 10 -7.09 -20.98 55.38
CA GLY A 10 -6.99 -21.57 54.03
C GLY A 10 -6.41 -20.68 52.92
N ASN A 11 -6.23 -19.37 53.14
CA ASN A 11 -5.66 -18.44 52.14
C ASN A 11 -4.24 -18.00 52.52
N SER A 12 -3.27 -18.90 52.37
CA SER A 12 -1.85 -18.67 52.74
C SER A 12 -1.12 -17.60 51.92
N LYS A 13 -1.74 -17.08 50.85
CA LYS A 13 -1.20 -15.98 50.01
C LYS A 13 -1.88 -14.63 50.27
N LEU A 14 -2.79 -14.54 51.24
CA LEU A 14 -3.46 -13.29 51.57
C LEU A 14 -2.49 -12.38 52.33
N CYS A 15 -2.37 -11.14 51.89
CA CYS A 15 -1.53 -10.12 52.50
C CYS A 15 -2.29 -8.78 52.56
N GLY A 16 -1.92 -7.87 53.45
CA GLY A 16 -2.58 -6.56 53.65
C GLY A 16 -3.76 -6.59 54.63
N GLY A 17 -4.65 -5.59 54.61
CA GLY A 17 -5.86 -5.53 55.46
C GLY A 17 -5.76 -4.61 56.70
N THR A 18 -6.87 -4.47 57.43
CA THR A 18 -6.94 -3.65 58.66
C THR A 18 -6.22 -4.35 59.82
N ARG A 19 -5.74 -3.57 60.81
CA ARG A 19 -4.98 -4.09 61.97
C ARG A 19 -5.68 -5.22 62.74
N ALA A 20 -7.00 -5.33 62.63
CA ALA A 20 -7.80 -6.36 63.28
C ALA A 20 -7.65 -7.76 62.65
N MET A 21 -7.07 -7.89 61.45
CA MET A 21 -7.01 -9.14 60.69
C MET A 21 -5.64 -9.85 60.72
N THR A 22 -4.61 -9.29 61.39
CA THR A 22 -3.26 -9.91 61.58
C THR A 22 -2.71 -10.64 60.34
N LEU A 23 -2.81 -10.02 59.17
CA LEU A 23 -2.29 -10.57 57.91
C LEU A 23 -0.87 -10.04 57.62
N PRO A 24 -0.03 -10.80 56.89
CA PRO A 24 1.31 -10.36 56.51
C PRO A 24 1.26 -9.16 55.54
N ALA A 25 2.28 -8.31 55.57
CA ALA A 25 2.40 -7.20 54.62
C ALA A 25 2.58 -7.74 53.18
N CYS A 26 1.91 -7.13 52.21
CA CYS A 26 2.10 -7.54 50.81
C CYS A 26 3.51 -7.18 50.33
N PRO A 27 4.17 -8.07 49.56
CA PRO A 27 5.45 -7.75 48.95
C PRO A 27 5.27 -6.53 48.05
N THR A 28 6.01 -5.47 48.36
CA THR A 28 6.04 -4.26 47.54
C THR A 28 6.79 -4.64 46.28
N THR A 29 6.09 -4.69 45.14
CA THR A 29 6.78 -4.73 43.85
C THR A 29 7.61 -3.45 43.76
N GLN A 30 8.93 -3.58 43.85
CA GLN A 30 9.85 -2.51 43.45
C GLN A 30 9.40 -2.02 42.08
N GLY A 31 9.13 -0.71 41.99
CA GLY A 31 8.62 -0.09 40.77
C GLY A 31 9.49 -0.46 39.58
N ASN A 32 8.87 -1.05 38.56
CA ASN A 32 9.55 -1.55 37.38
C ASN A 32 10.36 -0.45 36.67
N ASN A 33 11.68 -0.61 36.62
CA ASN A 33 12.59 0.13 35.72
C ASN A 33 12.23 -0.02 34.23
N MET A 34 11.30 -0.94 33.90
CA MET A 34 10.78 -1.18 32.56
C MET A 34 10.07 0.05 31.97
N LEU A 35 9.44 0.90 32.80
CA LEU A 35 8.78 2.12 32.32
C LEU A 35 9.81 3.16 31.85
N CYS A 36 10.94 3.29 32.56
CA CYS A 36 12.00 4.24 32.24
C CYS A 36 12.82 3.78 31.01
N GLY A 37 13.06 2.47 30.89
CA GLY A 37 13.66 1.89 29.68
C GLY A 37 12.77 2.05 28.44
N ALA A 38 11.46 1.86 28.59
CA ALA A 38 10.50 2.03 27.49
C ALA A 38 10.40 3.49 27.03
N THR A 39 10.34 4.47 27.94
CA THR A 39 10.28 5.89 27.57
C THR A 39 11.58 6.36 26.91
N SER A 40 12.74 5.94 27.41
CA SER A 40 14.03 6.26 26.79
C SER A 40 14.16 5.64 25.39
N ALA A 41 13.73 4.38 25.21
CA ALA A 41 13.73 3.73 23.90
C ALA A 41 12.81 4.43 22.89
N MET A 42 11.62 4.89 23.31
CA MET A 42 10.70 5.65 22.47
C MET A 42 11.30 6.98 22.01
N VAL A 43 11.97 7.73 22.91
CA VAL A 43 12.63 9.01 22.57
C VAL A 43 13.78 8.79 21.59
N ASN A 44 14.59 7.75 21.79
CA ASN A 44 15.67 7.43 20.87
C ASN A 44 15.13 7.01 19.49
N LEU A 45 14.05 6.24 19.45
CA LEU A 45 13.42 5.84 18.19
C LEU A 45 12.87 7.05 17.43
N THR A 46 12.15 7.96 18.08
CA THR A 46 11.62 9.17 17.44
C THR A 46 12.73 10.11 16.97
N ALA A 47 13.81 10.26 17.74
CA ALA A 47 14.99 11.00 17.32
C ALA A 47 15.65 10.37 16.09
N CYS A 48 15.80 9.04 16.07
CA CYS A 48 16.35 8.30 14.93
C CYS A 48 15.46 8.47 13.68
N THR A 49 14.14 8.39 13.81
CA THR A 49 13.23 8.60 12.66
C THR A 49 13.30 10.02 12.14
N ASN A 50 13.33 11.02 13.03
CA ASN A 50 13.44 12.43 12.61
C ASN A 50 14.78 12.69 11.90
N HIS A 51 15.88 12.14 12.43
CA HIS A 51 17.19 12.24 11.78
C HIS A 51 17.19 11.59 10.39
N MET A 52 16.62 10.38 10.26
CA MET A 52 16.48 9.69 8.97
C MET A 52 15.62 10.49 7.98
N LEU A 53 14.54 11.12 8.45
CA LEU A 53 13.70 12.01 7.63
C LEU A 53 14.46 13.26 7.17
N GLU A 54 15.26 13.88 8.04
CA GLU A 54 16.10 15.02 7.65
C GLU A 54 17.15 14.66 6.60
N LEU A 55 17.82 13.51 6.77
CA LEU A 55 18.77 13.01 5.76
C LEU A 55 18.09 12.78 4.40
N ARG A 56 16.84 12.31 4.41
CA ARG A 56 16.05 12.09 3.20
C ARG A 56 15.56 13.39 2.57
N LYS A 57 15.16 14.38 3.36
CA LYS A 57 14.82 15.73 2.86
C LYS A 57 15.99 16.37 2.13
N LYS A 58 17.19 16.33 2.72
CA LYS A 58 18.42 16.82 2.07
C LYS A 58 18.73 16.09 0.76
N LYS A 59 18.48 14.78 0.70
CA LYS A 59 18.65 13.98 -0.52
C LYS A 59 17.63 14.31 -1.60
N SER A 60 16.38 14.64 -1.21
CA SER A 60 15.31 15.07 -2.12
C SER A 60 15.60 16.45 -2.72
N GLU A 61 16.07 17.39 -1.90
CA GLU A 61 16.42 18.77 -2.31
C GLU A 61 17.61 18.82 -3.27
N GLY A 62 18.55 17.86 -3.19
CA GLY A 62 19.67 17.74 -4.13
C GLY A 62 19.34 17.03 -5.45
N GLY A 63 18.11 16.51 -5.64
CA GLY A 63 17.80 15.55 -6.70
C GLY A 63 16.63 15.87 -7.63
N ILE A 64 15.74 16.81 -7.31
CA ILE A 64 14.54 17.06 -8.15
C ILE A 64 14.24 18.55 -8.26
N THR A 65 14.66 19.18 -9.36
CA THR A 65 14.06 20.43 -9.83
C THR A 65 12.66 20.10 -10.37
N LEU A 66 11.63 20.34 -9.55
CA LEU A 66 10.23 20.22 -9.97
C LEU A 66 9.88 21.36 -10.94
N THR A 67 10.23 21.21 -12.21
CA THR A 67 9.68 22.06 -13.28
C THR A 67 8.25 21.61 -13.60
N ALA A 68 7.27 22.49 -13.33
CA ALA A 68 5.91 22.61 -13.87
C ALA A 68 5.05 21.32 -14.06
N PRO A 69 3.71 21.41 -14.11
CA PRO A 69 2.89 20.28 -14.54
C PRO A 69 3.14 20.05 -16.04
N VAL A 70 4.19 19.29 -16.37
CA VAL A 70 4.38 18.76 -17.71
C VAL A 70 3.27 17.72 -17.88
N THR A 71 2.26 18.06 -18.67
CA THR A 71 1.41 17.09 -19.38
C THR A 71 2.35 16.25 -20.24
N ARG A 72 2.97 15.24 -19.63
CA ARG A 72 3.76 14.27 -20.36
C ARG A 72 2.75 13.39 -21.06
N GLU A 73 2.62 13.58 -22.37
CA GLU A 73 2.08 12.54 -23.22
C GLU A 73 2.98 11.31 -23.02
N TYR A 74 2.49 10.32 -22.28
CA TYR A 74 3.17 9.05 -22.20
C TYR A 74 3.14 8.46 -23.61
N LYS A 75 4.31 8.20 -24.21
CA LYS A 75 4.37 7.53 -25.51
C LYS A 75 3.61 6.20 -25.38
N LYS A 76 2.46 6.10 -26.06
CA LYS A 76 1.64 4.90 -26.03
C LYS A 76 2.41 3.78 -26.71
N LEU A 77 2.64 2.69 -25.98
CA LEU A 77 3.23 1.49 -26.55
C LEU A 77 2.17 0.67 -27.26
N SER A 78 2.55 0.04 -28.36
CA SER A 78 1.75 -0.94 -29.08
C SER A 78 1.79 -2.31 -28.40
N TYR A 79 0.88 -3.19 -28.82
CA TYR A 79 0.92 -4.59 -28.39
C TYR A 79 2.22 -5.27 -28.82
N ASP A 80 2.66 -5.05 -30.07
CA ASP A 80 3.84 -5.71 -30.64
C ASP A 80 5.13 -5.30 -29.92
N GLU A 81 5.26 -4.02 -29.55
CA GLU A 81 6.39 -3.56 -28.73
C GLU A 81 6.47 -4.30 -27.39
N LEU A 82 5.33 -4.50 -26.71
CA LEU A 82 5.28 -5.23 -25.45
C LEU A 82 5.45 -6.74 -25.62
N PHE A 83 4.94 -7.30 -26.72
CA PHE A 83 5.15 -8.69 -27.08
C PHE A 83 6.64 -8.97 -27.24
N ILE A 84 7.36 -8.17 -28.04
CA ILE A 84 8.81 -8.30 -28.21
C ILE A 84 9.54 -8.08 -26.88
N ALA A 85 9.18 -7.04 -26.13
CA ALA A 85 9.84 -6.70 -24.88
C ALA A 85 9.77 -7.81 -23.82
N THR A 86 8.71 -8.63 -23.84
CA THR A 86 8.45 -9.69 -22.87
C THR A 86 8.77 -11.09 -23.39
N ASP A 87 9.43 -11.20 -24.55
CA ASP A 87 9.67 -12.48 -25.24
C ASP A 87 8.37 -13.26 -25.50
N GLY A 88 7.34 -12.56 -25.99
CA GLY A 88 6.03 -13.13 -26.27
C GLY A 88 5.22 -13.47 -25.01
N TYR A 89 5.40 -12.71 -23.93
CA TYR A 89 4.80 -12.99 -22.61
C TYR A 89 5.19 -14.38 -22.08
N ASN A 90 6.47 -14.75 -22.25
CA ASN A 90 7.01 -16.04 -21.83
C ASN A 90 6.79 -16.29 -20.34
N ALA A 91 6.44 -17.52 -19.96
CA ALA A 91 6.27 -17.92 -18.57
C ALA A 91 7.55 -17.76 -17.74
N VAL A 92 8.73 -17.85 -18.36
CA VAL A 92 10.03 -17.59 -17.70
C VAL A 92 10.14 -16.13 -17.24
N ASN A 93 9.49 -15.20 -17.94
CA ASN A 93 9.46 -13.79 -17.60
C ASN A 93 8.30 -13.43 -16.66
N LEU A 94 7.46 -14.38 -16.26
CA LEU A 94 6.33 -14.11 -15.37
C LEU A 94 6.83 -13.84 -13.94
N ILE A 95 6.63 -12.60 -13.47
CA ILE A 95 6.97 -12.17 -12.10
C ILE A 95 5.82 -12.52 -11.15
N SER A 96 4.58 -12.25 -11.56
CA SER A 96 3.40 -12.43 -10.71
C SER A 96 2.13 -12.69 -11.51
N PHE A 97 1.22 -13.45 -10.92
CA PHE A 97 -0.10 -13.74 -11.46
C PHE A 97 -1.16 -13.49 -10.39
N GLY A 98 -2.20 -12.74 -10.71
CA GLY A 98 -3.27 -12.43 -9.78
C GLY A 98 -4.62 -12.21 -10.47
N SER A 99 -5.63 -11.86 -9.66
CA SER A 99 -7.01 -11.65 -10.14
C SER A 99 -7.16 -10.53 -11.16
N PHE A 100 -6.29 -9.52 -11.06
CA PHE A 100 -6.33 -8.30 -11.89
C PHE A 100 -5.46 -8.40 -13.15
N GLY A 101 -4.55 -9.38 -13.22
CA GLY A 101 -3.61 -9.44 -14.31
C GLY A 101 -2.40 -10.32 -14.05
N SER A 102 -1.48 -10.27 -15.00
CA SER A 102 -0.18 -10.94 -14.98
C SER A 102 0.91 -9.90 -15.18
N VAL A 103 1.97 -9.99 -14.38
CA VAL A 103 3.10 -9.06 -14.44
C VAL A 103 4.30 -9.80 -15.01
N TYR A 104 4.85 -9.29 -16.11
CA TYR A 104 6.01 -9.85 -16.80
C TYR A 104 7.21 -8.93 -16.68
N MET A 105 8.39 -9.50 -16.52
CA MET A 105 9.65 -8.81 -16.77
C MET A 105 9.80 -8.60 -18.28
N GLY A 106 10.28 -7.43 -18.67
CA GLY A 106 10.56 -7.15 -20.06
C GLY A 106 11.70 -6.17 -20.23
N THR A 107 12.14 -5.99 -21.47
CA THR A 107 13.20 -5.03 -21.83
C THR A 107 12.71 -4.13 -22.95
N LEU A 108 12.64 -2.83 -22.70
CA LEU A 108 12.23 -1.81 -23.68
C LEU A 108 13.42 -1.01 -24.22
N GLY A 109 13.40 -0.71 -25.52
CA GLY A 109 14.39 0.14 -26.17
C GLY A 109 15.82 -0.38 -26.02
N LYS A 110 16.74 0.46 -25.53
CA LYS A 110 18.17 0.16 -25.40
C LYS A 110 18.52 -0.58 -24.09
N GLY A 111 17.68 -1.51 -23.64
CA GLY A 111 17.98 -2.31 -22.44
C GLY A 111 17.29 -1.86 -21.16
N ASN A 112 16.26 -1.02 -21.23
CA ASN A 112 15.53 -0.59 -20.02
C ASN A 112 14.66 -1.74 -19.51
N VAL A 113 15.03 -2.32 -18.36
CA VAL A 113 14.26 -3.40 -17.73
C VAL A 113 12.99 -2.83 -17.11
N VAL A 114 11.86 -3.45 -17.42
CA VAL A 114 10.52 -3.00 -17.02
C VAL A 114 9.66 -4.13 -16.48
N ALA A 115 8.65 -3.77 -15.70
CA ALA A 115 7.56 -4.64 -15.31
C ALA A 115 6.31 -4.29 -16.13
N VAL A 116 5.78 -5.25 -16.88
CA VAL A 116 4.60 -5.12 -17.74
C VAL A 116 3.42 -5.84 -17.08
N LYS A 117 2.51 -5.07 -16.48
CA LYS A 117 1.25 -5.57 -15.89
C LYS A 117 0.18 -5.64 -16.98
N VAL A 118 -0.05 -6.83 -17.52
CA VAL A 118 -1.10 -7.14 -18.48
C VAL A 118 -2.40 -7.42 -17.72
N LEU A 119 -3.47 -6.69 -18.03
CA LEU A 119 -4.74 -6.83 -17.31
C LEU A 119 -5.61 -7.94 -17.87
N HIS A 120 -6.27 -8.70 -16.98
CA HIS A 120 -7.28 -9.68 -17.37
C HIS A 120 -8.63 -9.00 -17.56
N LEU A 121 -8.96 -8.62 -18.80
CA LEU A 121 -10.21 -7.96 -19.14
C LEU A 121 -11.34 -8.98 -19.28
N LYS A 122 -12.18 -9.12 -18.25
CA LYS A 122 -13.33 -10.05 -18.23
C LYS A 122 -14.64 -9.30 -18.48
N CYS A 123 -14.71 -8.04 -18.10
CA CYS A 123 -15.92 -7.22 -18.25
C CYS A 123 -15.61 -5.72 -18.40
N ASN A 124 -16.62 -4.93 -18.75
CA ASN A 124 -16.51 -3.47 -18.87
C ASN A 124 -16.05 -2.76 -17.59
N ARG A 125 -16.24 -3.39 -16.42
CA ARG A 125 -15.73 -2.84 -15.15
C ARG A 125 -14.20 -2.83 -15.13
N ASP A 126 -13.56 -3.83 -15.72
CA ASP A 126 -12.10 -3.97 -15.73
C ASP A 126 -11.43 -2.89 -16.60
N LEU A 127 -12.10 -2.50 -17.69
CA LEU A 127 -11.67 -1.38 -18.53
C LEU A 127 -11.82 -0.03 -17.81
N LYS A 128 -12.87 0.13 -16.99
CA LYS A 128 -13.05 1.32 -16.15
C LYS A 128 -11.99 1.38 -15.05
N SER A 129 -11.65 0.26 -14.41
CA SER A 129 -10.55 0.22 -13.43
C SER A 129 -9.20 0.52 -14.07
N PHE A 130 -8.91 0.00 -15.27
CA PHE A 130 -7.70 0.37 -16.02
C PHE A 130 -7.61 1.89 -16.23
N THR A 131 -8.70 2.49 -16.68
CA THR A 131 -8.76 3.94 -16.91
C THR A 131 -8.57 4.72 -15.62
N ALA A 132 -9.16 4.26 -14.51
CA ALA A 132 -8.99 4.87 -13.20
C ALA A 132 -7.56 4.74 -12.68
N GLU A 133 -6.94 3.57 -12.82
CA GLU A 133 -5.54 3.32 -12.43
C GLU A 133 -4.58 4.18 -13.26
N CYS A 134 -4.77 4.27 -14.57
CA CYS A 134 -4.00 5.18 -15.42
C CYS A 134 -4.11 6.64 -14.95
N LYS A 135 -5.33 7.11 -14.63
CA LYS A 135 -5.56 8.47 -14.11
C LYS A 135 -4.93 8.69 -12.74
N ALA A 136 -4.91 7.68 -11.87
CA ALA A 136 -4.20 7.78 -10.60
C ALA A 136 -2.70 7.95 -10.85
N LEU A 137 -2.13 7.02 -11.61
CA LEU A 137 -0.70 6.96 -11.91
C LEU A 137 -0.20 8.18 -12.71
N SER A 138 -1.04 8.79 -13.55
CA SER A 138 -0.68 10.00 -14.28
C SER A 138 -0.53 11.24 -13.40
N ASN A 139 -1.20 11.25 -12.23
CA ASN A 139 -1.30 12.41 -11.35
C ASN A 139 -0.40 12.35 -10.10
N ILE A 140 0.22 11.19 -9.83
CA ILE A 140 1.06 10.99 -8.64
C ILE A 140 2.54 10.88 -9.03
N ARG A 141 3.43 11.54 -8.29
CA ARG A 141 4.89 11.44 -8.44
C ARG A 141 5.56 11.64 -7.09
N HIS A 142 6.25 10.61 -6.63
CA HIS A 142 6.98 10.62 -5.36
C HIS A 142 8.20 9.70 -5.48
N ILE A 143 9.26 9.98 -4.71
CA ILE A 143 10.52 9.21 -4.75
C ILE A 143 10.36 7.75 -4.31
N ASN A 144 9.35 7.48 -3.48
CA ASN A 144 9.01 6.15 -2.98
C ASN A 144 7.73 5.59 -3.64
N LEU A 145 7.43 5.99 -4.88
CA LEU A 145 6.40 5.36 -5.72
C LEU A 145 7.07 4.57 -6.83
N VAL A 146 6.54 3.37 -7.11
CA VAL A 146 6.97 2.60 -8.28
C VAL A 146 6.72 3.44 -9.53
N LYS A 147 7.80 3.75 -10.24
CA LYS A 147 7.75 4.69 -11.36
C LYS A 147 6.89 4.14 -12.49
N PHE A 148 5.76 4.77 -12.72
CA PHE A 148 4.94 4.55 -13.90
C PHE A 148 5.63 5.12 -15.14
N ILE A 149 5.83 4.28 -16.16
CA ILE A 149 6.52 4.65 -17.39
C ILE A 149 5.51 5.02 -18.47
N THR A 150 4.53 4.15 -18.74
CA THR A 150 3.49 4.34 -19.77
C THR A 150 2.43 3.25 -19.67
N CYS A 151 1.38 3.34 -20.48
CA CYS A 151 0.41 2.29 -20.68
C CYS A 151 0.26 1.91 -22.15
N CYS A 152 -0.25 0.70 -22.38
CA CYS A 152 -0.68 0.23 -23.68
C CYS A 152 -2.21 0.09 -23.67
N SER A 153 -2.83 0.66 -24.71
CA SER A 153 -4.23 0.42 -25.03
C SER A 153 -4.32 0.12 -26.51
N SER A 154 -4.33 -1.16 -26.85
CA SER A 154 -4.33 -1.66 -28.23
C SER A 154 -5.33 -2.81 -28.39
N ARG A 155 -5.41 -3.37 -29.60
CA ARG A 155 -6.01 -4.68 -29.85
C ARG A 155 -4.92 -5.75 -29.75
N GLY A 156 -5.24 -6.91 -29.17
CA GLY A 156 -4.35 -8.08 -29.12
C GLY A 156 -4.37 -8.90 -30.42
N LEU A 157 -3.58 -9.98 -30.45
CA LEU A 157 -3.40 -10.84 -31.63
C LEU A 157 -4.71 -11.38 -32.24
N ILE A 158 -5.68 -11.74 -31.40
CA ILE A 158 -6.98 -12.28 -31.84
C ILE A 158 -8.06 -11.19 -31.95
N GLY A 159 -7.66 -9.92 -31.98
CA GLY A 159 -8.56 -8.77 -32.12
C GLY A 159 -9.33 -8.42 -30.85
N ASN A 160 -9.02 -9.00 -29.69
CA ASN A 160 -9.59 -8.62 -28.41
C ASN A 160 -8.97 -7.32 -27.85
N ASP A 161 -9.64 -6.67 -26.90
CA ASP A 161 -9.05 -5.54 -26.19
C ASP A 161 -7.80 -5.99 -25.41
N PHE A 162 -6.72 -5.23 -25.56
CA PHE A 162 -5.49 -5.40 -24.81
C PHE A 162 -5.18 -4.13 -24.03
N LYS A 163 -4.89 -4.29 -22.74
CA LYS A 163 -4.58 -3.21 -21.82
C LYS A 163 -3.42 -3.65 -20.93
N ALA A 164 -2.37 -2.82 -20.87
CA ALA A 164 -1.23 -3.08 -20.02
C ALA A 164 -0.68 -1.79 -19.41
N LEU A 165 -0.08 -1.90 -18.24
CA LEU A 165 0.64 -0.84 -17.54
C LEU A 165 2.12 -1.21 -17.49
N VAL A 166 2.99 -0.23 -17.70
CA VAL A 166 4.44 -0.42 -17.73
C VAL A 166 5.08 0.40 -16.62
N PHE A 167 5.88 -0.27 -15.81
CA PHE A 167 6.57 0.28 -14.67
C PHE A 167 8.07 0.02 -14.75
N GLU A 168 8.85 0.80 -14.02
CA GLU A 168 10.23 0.44 -13.72
C GLU A 168 10.28 -0.87 -12.93
N PHE A 169 11.21 -1.75 -13.30
CA PHE A 169 11.36 -3.05 -12.64
C PHE A 169 12.05 -2.91 -11.28
N MET A 170 11.54 -3.61 -10.28
CA MET A 170 12.04 -3.60 -8.90
C MET A 170 12.78 -4.91 -8.61
N PRO A 171 14.13 -4.92 -8.62
CA PRO A 171 14.92 -6.15 -8.67
C PRO A 171 14.89 -6.96 -7.36
N ASN A 172 14.62 -6.31 -6.23
CA ASN A 172 14.57 -6.99 -4.93
C ASN A 172 13.16 -7.49 -4.57
N GLY A 173 12.21 -7.43 -5.50
CA GLY A 173 10.87 -7.98 -5.33
C GLY A 173 10.03 -7.22 -4.29
N SER A 174 9.00 -7.89 -3.77
CA SER A 174 8.10 -7.30 -2.78
C SER A 174 8.58 -7.54 -1.35
N LEU A 175 8.21 -6.64 -0.43
CA LEU A 175 8.49 -6.77 1.00
C LEU A 175 7.95 -8.08 1.59
N ASP A 176 6.83 -8.59 1.06
CA ASP A 176 6.25 -9.87 1.45
C ASP A 176 7.27 -11.03 1.38
N MET A 177 8.09 -11.06 0.31
CA MET A 177 9.14 -12.08 0.13
C MET A 177 10.22 -12.01 1.22
N TRP A 178 10.48 -10.82 1.77
CA TRP A 178 11.47 -10.58 2.82
C TRP A 178 10.91 -10.77 4.23
N LEU A 179 9.59 -10.72 4.40
CA LEU A 179 8.93 -10.96 5.68
C LEU A 179 8.57 -12.44 5.87
N HIS A 180 8.43 -13.20 4.79
CA HIS A 180 8.06 -14.61 4.81
C HIS A 180 9.07 -15.52 4.07
N PRO A 181 10.31 -15.70 4.59
CA PRO A 181 11.35 -16.45 3.89
C PRO A 181 11.05 -17.96 3.69
N SER A 182 10.12 -18.53 4.45
CA SER A 182 9.76 -19.94 4.34
C SER A 182 9.06 -20.31 3.03
N THR A 183 8.55 -19.34 2.27
CA THR A 183 7.94 -19.55 0.94
C THR A 183 8.91 -19.34 -0.22
N HIS A 184 10.04 -18.67 0.02
CA HIS A 184 11.03 -18.33 -1.00
C HIS A 184 12.42 -18.68 -0.49
N SER A 185 12.97 -19.78 -1.00
CA SER A 185 14.26 -20.37 -0.62
C SER A 185 15.41 -19.37 -0.68
N ASN A 186 15.66 -18.67 0.43
CA ASN A 186 16.90 -18.04 0.88
C ASN A 186 16.58 -17.26 2.17
N SER A 187 17.50 -17.18 3.12
CA SER A 187 17.31 -16.45 4.39
C SER A 187 17.31 -14.93 4.17
N LEU A 188 16.25 -14.41 3.56
CA LEU A 188 16.04 -12.98 3.30
C LEU A 188 15.53 -12.32 4.59
N ASN A 189 16.43 -11.99 5.52
CA ASN A 189 16.06 -11.32 6.76
C ASN A 189 16.45 -9.84 6.74
N LEU A 190 15.47 -8.97 6.89
CA LEU A 190 15.68 -7.54 7.09
C LEU A 190 16.16 -7.26 8.51
N ASN A 191 17.21 -6.45 8.64
CA ASN A 191 17.63 -5.92 9.94
C ASN A 191 16.67 -4.81 10.41
N PHE A 192 16.79 -4.41 11.68
CA PHE A 192 15.90 -3.40 12.27
C PHE A 192 15.94 -2.05 11.53
N LEU A 193 17.13 -1.59 11.14
CA LEU A 193 17.29 -0.31 10.43
C LEU A 193 16.65 -0.35 9.04
N GLN A 194 16.73 -1.48 8.33
CA GLN A 194 16.06 -1.66 7.05
C GLN A 194 14.54 -1.64 7.21
N LYS A 195 14.01 -2.34 8.22
CA LYS A 195 12.56 -2.32 8.52
C LYS A 195 12.08 -0.91 8.84
N LEU A 196 12.84 -0.17 9.64
CA LEU A 196 12.54 1.22 9.97
C LEU A 196 12.59 2.11 8.72
N SER A 197 13.62 1.97 7.90
CA SER A 197 13.79 2.70 6.64
C SER A 197 12.60 2.46 5.69
N ILE A 198 12.20 1.20 5.51
CA ILE A 198 11.07 0.80 4.67
C ILE A 198 9.76 1.39 5.21
N GLY A 199 9.53 1.35 6.52
CA GLY A 199 8.34 1.95 7.12
C GLY A 199 8.28 3.47 6.93
N ILE A 200 9.43 4.16 6.97
CA ILE A 200 9.49 5.59 6.70
C ILE A 200 9.21 5.88 5.21
N ASP A 201 9.73 5.07 4.28
CA ASP A 201 9.46 5.21 2.83
C ASP A 201 7.97 5.05 2.51
N GLU A 202 7.34 4.03 3.10
CA GLU A 202 5.90 3.78 2.97
C GLU A 202 5.10 4.95 3.55
N ALA A 203 5.38 5.36 4.80
CA ALA A 203 4.68 6.45 5.46
C ALA A 203 4.80 7.78 4.69
N SER A 204 5.99 8.10 4.19
CA SER A 204 6.23 9.30 3.37
C SER A 204 5.37 9.29 2.10
N THR A 205 5.20 8.13 1.48
CA THR A 205 4.37 8.00 0.28
C THR A 205 2.89 8.19 0.59
N ILE A 206 2.41 7.60 1.68
CA ILE A 206 1.01 7.74 2.09
C ILE A 206 0.70 9.18 2.48
N ASP A 207 1.61 9.85 3.19
CA ASP A 207 1.49 11.27 3.53
C ASP A 207 1.38 12.13 2.26
N TYR A 208 2.28 11.91 1.29
CA TYR A 208 2.22 12.55 -0.02
C TYR A 208 0.87 12.34 -0.73
N LEU A 209 0.39 11.10 -0.82
CA LEU A 209 -0.86 10.78 -1.51
C LEU A 209 -2.09 11.44 -0.87
N HIS A 210 -2.07 11.65 0.45
CA HIS A 210 -3.18 12.19 1.20
C HIS A 210 -3.17 13.73 1.31
N HIS A 211 -1.99 14.35 1.35
CA HIS A 211 -1.85 15.76 1.69
C HIS A 211 -1.18 16.60 0.59
N ASP A 212 -0.16 16.08 -0.08
CA ASP A 212 0.69 16.88 -0.98
C ASP A 212 0.41 16.64 -2.47
N CYS A 213 -0.36 15.60 -2.81
CA CYS A 213 -0.77 15.33 -4.18
C CYS A 213 -1.88 16.30 -4.63
N ALA A 214 -1.78 16.81 -5.86
CA ALA A 214 -2.76 17.72 -6.46
C ALA A 214 -4.20 17.18 -6.41
N THR A 215 -4.37 15.86 -6.51
CA THR A 215 -5.64 15.18 -6.20
C THR A 215 -5.40 14.17 -5.10
N ARG A 216 -6.03 14.38 -3.94
CA ARG A 216 -5.99 13.45 -2.81
C ARG A 216 -6.36 12.05 -3.31
N THR A 217 -5.43 11.11 -3.14
CA THR A 217 -5.54 9.75 -3.68
C THR A 217 -5.46 8.77 -2.52
N LEU A 218 -6.47 7.92 -2.38
CA LEU A 218 -6.44 6.80 -1.43
C LEU A 218 -5.91 5.57 -2.16
N HIS A 219 -4.87 4.92 -1.62
CA HIS A 219 -4.30 3.70 -2.22
C HIS A 219 -5.26 2.49 -2.15
N CYS A 220 -5.93 2.32 -1.01
CA CYS A 220 -6.92 1.26 -0.72
C CYS A 220 -6.43 -0.21 -0.74
N ASP A 221 -5.22 -0.52 -1.19
CA ASP A 221 -4.63 -1.88 -1.14
C ASP A 221 -3.20 -1.89 -0.58
N LEU A 222 -2.97 -1.23 0.55
CA LEU A 222 -1.63 -1.18 1.14
C LEU A 222 -1.35 -2.50 1.90
N LYS A 223 -0.32 -3.22 1.45
CA LYS A 223 0.13 -4.51 2.01
C LYS A 223 1.59 -4.78 1.62
N PRO A 224 2.31 -5.68 2.32
CA PRO A 224 3.71 -6.00 1.99
C PRO A 224 3.94 -6.42 0.54
N GLY A 225 2.97 -7.11 -0.09
CA GLY A 225 3.06 -7.49 -1.51
C GLY A 225 3.09 -6.32 -2.50
N ASN A 226 2.60 -5.14 -2.09
CA ASN A 226 2.55 -3.93 -2.91
C ASN A 226 3.66 -2.92 -2.55
N ILE A 227 4.55 -3.27 -1.62
CA ILE A 227 5.75 -2.50 -1.30
C ILE A 227 6.91 -3.20 -2.01
N LEU A 228 7.40 -2.61 -3.10
CA LEU A 228 8.49 -3.15 -3.89
C LEU A 228 9.83 -2.51 -3.51
N LEU A 229 10.92 -3.27 -3.62
CA LEU A 229 12.25 -2.83 -3.22
C LEU A 229 13.13 -2.60 -4.46
N ASP A 230 13.68 -1.40 -4.56
CA ASP A 230 14.64 -1.05 -5.62
C ASP A 230 16.01 -1.71 -5.37
N GLN A 231 16.99 -1.47 -6.26
CA GLN A 231 18.34 -2.04 -6.13
C GLN A 231 19.05 -1.69 -4.81
N ASN A 232 18.67 -0.59 -4.15
CA ASN A 232 19.29 -0.07 -2.94
C ASN A 232 18.48 -0.41 -1.68
N MET A 233 17.49 -1.31 -1.77
CA MET A 233 16.55 -1.66 -0.71
C MET A 233 15.67 -0.49 -0.25
N VAL A 234 15.44 0.51 -1.12
CA VAL A 234 14.49 1.59 -0.89
C VAL A 234 13.09 1.10 -1.25
N ALA A 235 12.13 1.33 -0.36
CA ALA A 235 10.76 0.92 -0.59
C ALA A 235 10.03 1.88 -1.53
N ASN A 236 9.28 1.28 -2.46
CA ASN A 236 8.48 1.93 -3.47
C ASN A 236 7.07 1.33 -3.45
N VAL A 237 6.06 2.16 -3.17
CA VAL A 237 4.66 1.71 -3.15
C VAL A 237 4.17 1.57 -4.59
N GLY A 238 3.59 0.42 -4.91
CA GLY A 238 3.02 0.09 -6.22
C GLY A 238 1.60 -0.46 -6.14
N ASP A 239 1.05 -0.79 -7.30
CA ASP A 239 -0.30 -1.34 -7.51
C ASP A 239 -1.46 -0.44 -7.05
N PHE A 240 -1.87 0.44 -7.96
CA PHE A 240 -2.96 1.41 -7.75
C PHE A 240 -4.31 0.91 -8.30
N GLY A 241 -4.46 -0.41 -8.50
CA GLY A 241 -5.67 -0.99 -9.10
C GLY A 241 -6.96 -0.75 -8.30
N LEU A 242 -6.85 -0.49 -6.99
CA LEU A 242 -7.97 -0.13 -6.10
C LEU A 242 -7.97 1.35 -5.70
N ALA A 243 -7.08 2.16 -6.28
CA ALA A 243 -6.91 3.54 -5.87
C ALA A 243 -8.15 4.40 -6.16
N ARG A 244 -8.41 5.38 -5.29
CA ARG A 244 -9.54 6.29 -5.39
C ARG A 244 -9.06 7.73 -5.35
N LEU A 245 -9.28 8.46 -6.44
CA LEU A 245 -9.10 9.91 -6.48
C LEU A 245 -10.33 10.56 -5.85
N LEU A 246 -10.13 11.37 -4.82
CA LEU A 246 -11.21 12.08 -4.14
C LEU A 246 -11.44 13.44 -4.79
N SER A 247 -12.68 13.68 -5.21
CA SER A 247 -13.08 15.01 -5.68
C SER A 247 -13.14 15.99 -4.49
N PRO A 248 -13.09 17.31 -4.73
CA PRO A 248 -13.22 18.30 -3.65
C PRO A 248 -14.47 18.09 -2.79
N ILE A 249 -15.59 17.67 -3.42
CA ILE A 249 -16.86 17.37 -2.74
C ILE A 249 -16.73 16.14 -1.83
N ASP A 250 -15.95 15.13 -2.23
CA ASP A 250 -15.69 13.95 -1.40
C ASP A 250 -14.80 14.27 -0.19
N GLN A 251 -13.93 15.29 -0.31
CA GLN A 251 -13.04 15.72 0.76
C GLN A 251 -13.79 16.46 1.87
N GLU A 252 -14.76 17.32 1.52
CA GLU A 252 -15.61 18.01 2.50
C GLU A 252 -16.51 17.04 3.28
N ASN A 253 -17.09 16.05 2.59
CA ASN A 253 -17.98 15.07 3.21
C ASN A 253 -17.26 14.11 4.18
N GLN A 254 -15.97 13.82 3.96
CA GLN A 254 -15.20 12.90 4.81
C GLN A 254 -14.66 13.51 6.12
N SER A 255 -14.64 14.84 6.26
CA SER A 255 -14.37 15.49 7.55
C SER A 255 -15.42 15.15 8.62
N SER A 256 -16.53 14.50 8.26
CA SER A 256 -17.61 14.14 9.17
C SER A 256 -17.73 12.65 9.54
N THR A 257 -16.89 11.74 9.01
CA THR A 257 -17.04 10.30 9.34
C THR A 257 -15.75 9.47 9.17
N LEU A 258 -14.79 9.63 10.08
CA LEU A 258 -13.83 8.56 10.40
C LEU A 258 -14.46 7.63 11.45
N GLY A 259 -15.15 6.59 10.98
CA GLY A 259 -15.74 5.55 11.82
C GLY A 259 -15.95 4.27 11.02
N THR A 260 -15.00 3.35 11.15
CA THR A 260 -15.01 1.91 10.83
C THR A 260 -16.33 1.34 10.29
N LYS A 261 -16.53 1.30 8.96
CA LYS A 261 -17.55 0.41 8.36
C LYS A 261 -16.99 -1.01 8.25
N ARG A 262 -17.11 -1.73 9.37
CA ARG A 262 -17.02 -3.19 9.45
C ARG A 262 -18.08 -3.78 8.51
N ILE A 263 -17.65 -4.41 7.42
CA ILE A 263 -18.54 -5.09 6.47
C ILE A 263 -19.15 -6.29 7.19
N HIS A 264 -20.42 -6.16 7.61
CA HIS A 264 -21.22 -7.29 8.04
C HIS A 264 -21.52 -8.15 6.81
N ARG A 265 -21.05 -9.40 6.89
CA ARG A 265 -21.33 -10.52 5.99
C ARG A 265 -22.86 -10.68 5.88
N LEU A 266 -23.44 -10.40 4.72
CA LEU A 266 -24.85 -10.70 4.42
C LEU A 266 -24.92 -11.96 3.54
N HIS A 267 -25.51 -13.02 4.10
CA HIS A 267 -26.05 -14.15 3.34
C HIS A 267 -27.43 -13.74 2.77
N PRO A 268 -27.87 -14.30 1.62
CA PRO A 268 -28.96 -13.73 0.84
C PRO A 268 -30.32 -14.33 1.25
N SER A 269 -31.36 -13.50 1.24
CA SER A 269 -32.76 -13.97 1.12
C SER A 269 -33.67 -12.90 0.52
N ARG A 270 -34.30 -13.30 -0.60
CA ARG A 270 -35.59 -12.87 -1.18
C ARG A 270 -35.73 -11.47 -1.81
N SER A 271 -35.62 -11.48 -3.15
CA SER A 271 -36.64 -11.09 -4.16
C SER A 271 -37.79 -10.17 -3.72
N VAL A 272 -37.82 -8.96 -4.27
CA VAL A 272 -39.05 -8.31 -4.78
C VAL A 272 -38.73 -7.56 -6.09
N ASN A 273 -39.65 -7.69 -7.05
CA ASN A 273 -39.58 -7.29 -8.45
C ASN A 273 -39.87 -5.78 -8.71
N LYS A 274 -39.09 -5.21 -9.64
CA LYS A 274 -39.45 -4.27 -10.76
C LYS A 274 -39.85 -2.80 -10.42
N PRO A 275 -39.78 -1.84 -11.39
CA PRO A 275 -39.63 -1.98 -12.85
C PRO A 275 -38.49 -1.19 -13.53
N LYS A 276 -38.28 -1.57 -14.81
CA LYS A 276 -37.41 -0.94 -15.82
C LYS A 276 -37.90 0.47 -16.18
N LEU A 277 -36.96 1.41 -16.39
CA LEU A 277 -37.11 2.45 -17.41
C LEU A 277 -35.77 2.64 -18.13
N ALA A 278 -35.81 2.50 -19.46
CA ALA A 278 -34.70 2.75 -20.36
C ALA A 278 -34.66 4.24 -20.73
N ARG A 279 -33.47 4.81 -20.86
CA ARG A 279 -33.17 5.77 -21.93
C ARG A 279 -31.67 5.84 -22.20
N LEU A 280 -31.35 5.62 -23.47
CA LEU A 280 -30.07 5.85 -24.10
C LEU A 280 -29.69 7.33 -24.01
N ALA A 281 -28.42 7.59 -23.75
CA ALA A 281 -27.71 8.71 -24.33
C ALA A 281 -26.27 8.24 -24.57
N HIS A 282 -25.93 8.07 -25.85
CA HIS A 282 -24.57 7.99 -26.32
C HIS A 282 -23.81 9.21 -25.83
N ASN A 283 -22.67 9.00 -25.18
CA ASN A 283 -21.58 9.96 -25.13
C ASN A 283 -20.30 9.15 -25.23
N GLU A 284 -19.89 8.87 -26.47
CA GLU A 284 -18.51 8.51 -26.77
C GLU A 284 -17.64 9.72 -26.44
N THR A 285 -17.09 9.73 -25.23
CA THR A 285 -15.98 10.61 -24.92
C THR A 285 -14.73 9.92 -25.41
N SER A 286 -14.20 10.41 -26.54
CA SER A 286 -12.95 9.96 -27.13
C SER A 286 -11.86 9.86 -26.05
N LEU A 287 -11.28 8.65 -25.91
CA LEU A 287 -10.13 8.35 -25.06
C LEU A 287 -8.85 9.08 -25.53
N SER A 288 -8.92 9.90 -26.58
CA SER A 288 -7.81 10.73 -27.06
C SER A 288 -7.44 11.87 -26.11
N ASN A 289 -8.32 12.28 -25.19
CA ASN A 289 -8.12 13.50 -24.38
C ASN A 289 -7.81 13.22 -22.90
N ILE A 290 -7.54 11.96 -22.52
CA ILE A 290 -7.29 11.56 -21.12
C ILE A 290 -5.85 11.03 -20.91
N ILE A 291 -5.04 10.97 -21.98
CA ILE A 291 -3.62 10.56 -21.92
C ILE A 291 -2.83 11.49 -22.81
#